data_AF-A0A7C1VI02-F1
#
_entry.id   AF-A0A7C1VI02-F1
#
_cell.length_a   1.000
_cell.length_b   1.000
_cell.length_c   1.000
_cell.angle_alpha   90.00
_cell.angle_beta   90.00
_cell.angle_gamma   90.00
#
_symmetry.space_group_name_H-M   'P 1'
#
loop_
_entity.id
_entity.type
_entity.pdbx_description
1 polymer ?
#
loop_
_entity_poly.entity_id
_entity_poly.type
_entity_poly.pdbx_seq_one_letter_code
_entity_poly.pdbx_strand_id
1 'polypeptide(L)'
;MSPGSYRKFYILIFLALAVCGQFLNAQTVFDEVEDVNTQIWLDYNPSWIINSKTQIYGDIGARTIIPNYWYRAIVRPAIRYDLLSFNERTERNRTWQLHGGIGFFYTYNLEVTDILEIRPFQGLRVKIPNRKRLQLVHYVRLEERLELGFGKGTSEFSIRARYMVGKDFLLPGKILRQGLYLPVYAEFFFNLNRGAQFNDVLRLTPGIGYRPNQDMRFQLDLSYHRRRPSSDVKFRTNDIVFRFRVYQRF
;
A
#
# COMPACT_ATOMS: atom_id res chain seq x y z
N MET A 1 3.66 12.81 32.02
CA MET A 1 3.06 13.66 30.95
C MET A 1 2.07 14.60 31.63
N SER A 2 2.11 15.89 31.32
CA SER A 2 1.19 16.85 31.95
C SER A 2 -0.26 16.63 31.46
N PRO A 3 -1.28 16.95 32.28
CA PRO A 3 -2.69 16.80 31.93
C PRO A 3 -3.08 17.41 30.57
N GLY A 4 -2.39 18.48 30.13
CA GLY A 4 -2.63 19.13 28.84
C GLY A 4 -2.24 18.30 27.61
N SER A 5 -1.42 17.25 27.75
CA SER A 5 -1.01 16.40 26.62
C SER A 5 -2.10 15.43 26.18
N TYR A 6 -2.96 14.98 27.11
CA TYR A 6 -4.06 14.08 26.81
C TYR A 6 -5.15 14.77 25.98
N ARG A 7 -5.45 16.03 26.33
CA ARG A 7 -6.44 16.85 25.62
C ARG A 7 -6.07 17.02 24.13
N LYS A 8 -4.79 17.24 23.82
CA LYS A 8 -4.30 17.37 22.44
C LYS A 8 -4.39 16.06 21.64
N PHE A 9 -4.18 14.91 22.31
CA PHE A 9 -4.28 13.59 21.67
C PHE A 9 -5.72 13.22 21.32
N TYR A 10 -6.66 13.43 22.26
CA TYR A 10 -8.09 13.21 21.99
C TYR A 10 -8.61 14.17 20.92
N ILE A 11 -8.14 15.42 20.88
CA ILE A 11 -8.47 16.36 19.81
C ILE A 11 -7.96 15.86 18.45
N LEU A 12 -6.75 15.30 18.38
CA LEU A 12 -6.20 14.73 17.15
C LEU A 12 -6.96 13.49 16.66
N ILE A 13 -7.34 12.58 17.57
CA ILE A 13 -8.18 11.42 17.23
C ILE A 13 -9.56 11.89 16.81
N PHE A 14 -10.17 12.82 17.54
CA PHE A 14 -11.48 13.37 17.21
C PHE A 14 -11.45 14.09 15.86
N LEU A 15 -10.41 14.87 15.55
CA LEU A 15 -10.24 15.50 14.24
C LEU A 15 -10.01 14.46 13.14
N ALA A 16 -9.22 13.42 13.38
CA ALA A 16 -9.03 12.34 12.41
C ALA A 16 -10.33 11.58 12.15
N LEU A 17 -11.10 11.26 13.19
CA LEU A 17 -12.41 10.60 13.09
C LEU A 17 -13.47 11.52 12.48
N ALA A 18 -13.46 12.82 12.79
CA ALA A 18 -14.38 13.80 12.22
C ALA A 18 -14.08 14.02 10.74
N VAL A 19 -12.81 14.13 10.35
CA VAL A 19 -12.42 14.19 8.93
C VAL A 19 -12.82 12.90 8.21
N CYS A 20 -12.57 11.73 8.80
CA CYS A 20 -13.06 10.45 8.26
C CYS A 20 -14.60 10.39 8.18
N GLY A 21 -15.33 10.92 9.17
CA GLY A 21 -16.79 10.96 9.21
C GLY A 21 -17.42 11.94 8.21
N GLN A 22 -16.71 13.01 7.86
CA GLN A 22 -17.12 13.95 6.80
C GLN A 22 -16.95 13.33 5.41
N PHE A 23 -16.00 12.41 5.22
CA PHE A 23 -15.92 11.59 4.00
C PHE A 23 -17.05 10.54 3.90
N LEU A 24 -17.69 10.19 5.01
CA LEU A 24 -18.83 9.24 5.02
C LEU A 24 -20.17 9.90 4.68
N ASN A 25 -20.27 11.23 4.66
CA ASN A 25 -21.52 11.97 4.37
C ASN A 25 -21.44 12.88 3.14
N ALA A 26 -20.41 12.76 2.30
CA ALA A 26 -20.30 13.51 1.05
C ALA A 26 -21.09 12.83 -0.08
N GLN A 27 -22.41 12.73 0.06
CA GLN A 27 -23.31 12.39 -1.05
C GLN A 27 -24.56 13.27 -0.99
N THR A 28 -24.46 14.46 -1.60
CA THR A 28 -25.60 15.05 -2.29
C THR A 28 -25.12 15.71 -3.58
N VAL A 29 -25.88 15.42 -4.64
CA VAL A 29 -25.88 16.02 -5.98
C VAL A 29 -24.78 15.53 -6.95
N PHE A 30 -25.07 14.43 -7.64
CA PHE A 30 -25.23 14.31 -9.11
C PHE A 30 -25.35 12.82 -9.51
N ASP A 31 -26.32 12.50 -10.36
CA ASP A 31 -26.75 11.16 -10.82
C ASP A 31 -25.69 10.33 -11.59
N GLU A 32 -24.63 9.86 -10.91
CA GLU A 32 -23.86 8.69 -11.33
C GLU A 32 -23.76 7.76 -10.11
N VAL A 33 -24.39 6.58 -10.16
CA VAL A 33 -24.29 5.57 -9.10
C VAL A 33 -22.83 5.10 -9.03
N GLU A 34 -22.04 5.69 -8.14
CA GLU A 34 -20.70 5.17 -7.82
C GLU A 34 -20.88 3.87 -7.02
N ASP A 35 -20.70 2.74 -7.68
CA ASP A 35 -20.72 1.44 -7.02
C ASP A 35 -19.42 1.26 -6.21
N VAL A 36 -19.55 1.09 -4.90
CA VAL A 36 -18.41 0.96 -3.98
C VAL A 36 -18.24 -0.51 -3.64
N ASN A 37 -17.18 -1.10 -4.19
CA ASN A 37 -16.82 -2.48 -3.91
C ASN A 37 -16.06 -2.59 -2.58
N THR A 38 -16.31 -3.66 -1.83
CA THR A 38 -15.55 -3.97 -0.62
C THR A 38 -14.59 -5.12 -0.87
N GLN A 39 -13.33 -5.01 -0.46
CA GLN A 39 -12.33 -6.07 -0.62
C GLN A 39 -11.68 -6.44 0.71
N ILE A 40 -11.29 -7.71 0.82
CA ILE A 40 -10.56 -8.24 1.98
C ILE A 40 -9.21 -8.77 1.50
N TRP A 41 -8.13 -8.26 2.09
CA TRP A 41 -6.75 -8.61 1.74
C TRP A 41 -6.01 -9.14 2.96
N LEU A 42 -5.32 -10.27 2.80
CA LEU A 42 -4.47 -10.88 3.81
C LEU A 42 -3.06 -11.01 3.24
N ASP A 43 -2.04 -10.48 3.93
CA ASP A 43 -0.65 -10.61 3.47
C ASP A 43 0.31 -11.01 4.60
N TYR A 44 1.20 -11.94 4.29
CA TYR A 44 2.40 -12.26 5.06
C TYR A 44 3.63 -11.69 4.34
N ASN A 45 4.46 -10.93 5.05
CA ASN A 45 5.55 -10.12 4.48
C ASN A 45 6.88 -10.50 5.14
N PRO A 46 7.52 -11.62 4.74
CA PRO A 46 8.78 -12.05 5.32
C PRO A 46 9.97 -11.25 4.77
N SER A 47 11.06 -11.23 5.53
CA SER A 47 12.31 -10.59 5.13
C SER A 47 13.54 -11.17 5.81
N TRP A 48 14.67 -11.14 5.11
CA TRP A 48 15.96 -11.66 5.54
C TRP A 48 17.04 -10.61 5.28
N ILE A 49 17.81 -10.27 6.31
CA ILE A 49 18.97 -9.39 6.17
C ILE A 49 20.15 -10.23 5.69
N ILE A 50 20.61 -9.99 4.47
CA ILE A 50 21.76 -10.71 3.90
C ILE A 50 23.07 -10.09 4.39
N ASN A 51 23.11 -8.76 4.46
CA ASN A 51 24.23 -7.99 5.01
C ASN A 51 23.76 -6.58 5.40
N SER A 52 24.71 -5.69 5.75
CA SER A 52 24.40 -4.32 6.18
C SER A 52 23.71 -3.43 5.13
N LYS A 53 23.74 -3.79 3.85
CA LYS A 53 23.15 -3.03 2.73
C LYS A 53 22.05 -3.78 1.99
N THR A 54 22.00 -5.11 2.08
CA THR A 54 21.12 -5.95 1.26
C THR A 54 20.11 -6.69 2.12
N GLN A 55 18.84 -6.61 1.71
CA GLN A 55 17.74 -7.35 2.31
C GLN A 55 16.90 -8.01 1.22
N ILE A 56 16.63 -9.31 1.34
CA ILE A 56 15.61 -10.00 0.54
C ILE A 56 14.29 -9.93 1.31
N TYR A 57 13.19 -9.66 0.62
CA TYR A 57 11.87 -9.55 1.24
C TYR A 57 10.79 -9.85 0.22
N GLY A 58 9.54 -9.97 0.66
CA GLY A 58 8.42 -10.11 -0.27
C GLY A 58 7.08 -10.07 0.42
N ASP A 59 6.02 -10.33 -0.35
CA ASP A 59 4.68 -10.60 0.16
C ASP A 59 4.09 -11.87 -0.44
N ILE A 60 3.45 -12.68 0.41
CA ILE A 60 2.55 -13.76 0.04
C ILE A 60 1.17 -13.36 0.53
N GLY A 61 0.15 -13.39 -0.33
CA GLY A 61 -1.16 -12.89 0.06
C GLY A 61 -2.34 -13.51 -0.66
N ALA A 62 -3.50 -13.35 -0.06
CA ALA A 62 -4.81 -13.76 -0.56
C ALA A 62 -5.76 -12.58 -0.53
N ARG A 63 -6.59 -12.44 -1.57
CA ARG A 63 -7.55 -11.32 -1.70
C ARG A 63 -8.87 -11.81 -2.27
N THR A 64 -9.94 -11.12 -1.91
CA THR A 64 -11.28 -11.31 -2.48
C THR A 64 -12.09 -10.00 -2.42
N ILE A 65 -13.25 -10.00 -3.04
CA ILE A 65 -14.22 -8.89 -3.13
C ILE A 65 -15.56 -9.34 -2.52
N ILE A 66 -16.38 -8.37 -2.09
CA ILE A 66 -17.73 -8.59 -1.57
C ILE A 66 -18.71 -7.75 -2.41
N PRO A 67 -19.77 -8.36 -2.99
CA PRO A 67 -20.01 -9.81 -3.04
C PRO A 67 -18.91 -10.52 -3.85
N ASN A 68 -18.73 -11.82 -3.61
CA ASN A 68 -17.57 -12.54 -4.11
C ASN A 68 -17.68 -12.86 -5.60
N TYR A 69 -16.78 -12.27 -6.39
CA TYR A 69 -16.62 -12.53 -7.83
C TYR A 69 -15.29 -13.19 -8.18
N TRP A 70 -14.29 -13.10 -7.30
CA TRP A 70 -12.96 -13.63 -7.55
C TRP A 70 -12.16 -13.86 -6.27
N TYR A 71 -11.19 -14.76 -6.38
CA TYR A 71 -10.12 -14.97 -5.41
C TYR A 71 -8.78 -14.72 -6.08
N ARG A 72 -7.86 -14.05 -5.38
CA ARG A 72 -6.53 -13.76 -5.91
C ARG A 72 -5.43 -14.19 -4.96
N ALA A 73 -4.53 -15.04 -5.45
CA ALA A 73 -3.30 -15.42 -4.77
C ALA A 73 -2.13 -14.59 -5.30
N ILE A 74 -1.21 -14.22 -4.42
CA ILE A 74 -0.11 -13.29 -4.73
C ILE A 74 1.17 -13.79 -4.09
N VAL A 75 2.26 -13.76 -4.87
CA VAL A 75 3.62 -13.96 -4.38
C VAL A 75 4.52 -12.92 -5.03
N ARG A 76 5.26 -12.13 -4.24
CA ARG A 76 6.12 -11.06 -4.76
C ARG A 76 7.48 -11.02 -4.06
N PRO A 77 8.45 -11.84 -4.47
CA PRO A 77 9.83 -11.70 -4.02
C PRO A 77 10.46 -10.39 -4.52
N ALA A 78 11.35 -9.83 -3.70
CA ALA A 78 12.03 -8.59 -3.96
C ALA A 78 13.37 -8.50 -3.21
N ILE A 79 14.24 -7.65 -3.71
CA ILE A 79 15.51 -7.28 -3.09
C ILE A 79 15.54 -5.78 -2.84
N ARG A 80 16.10 -5.39 -1.69
CA ARG A 80 16.42 -4.00 -1.35
C ARG A 80 17.93 -3.86 -1.24
N TYR A 81 18.45 -2.79 -1.82
CA TYR A 81 19.83 -2.36 -1.67
C TYR A 81 19.88 -0.93 -1.11
N ASP A 82 20.48 -0.76 0.07
CA ASP A 82 20.65 0.54 0.71
C ASP A 82 21.87 1.26 0.09
N LEU A 83 21.61 2.37 -0.61
CA LEU A 83 22.65 3.20 -1.20
C LEU A 83 23.39 3.96 -0.08
N LEU A 84 24.72 4.10 -0.22
CA LEU A 84 25.54 4.83 0.75
C LEU A 84 24.97 6.23 0.99
N SER A 85 24.80 6.58 2.27
CA SER A 85 24.45 7.94 2.68
C SER A 85 25.64 8.85 2.33
N PHE A 86 25.48 9.73 1.35
CA PHE A 86 26.54 10.66 0.95
C PHE A 86 27.03 11.50 2.14
N ASN A 87 28.34 11.41 2.41
CA ASN A 87 29.21 12.23 3.27
C ASN A 87 28.90 12.35 4.79
N GLU A 88 29.88 11.90 5.59
CA GLU A 88 29.93 11.93 7.06
C GLU A 88 30.13 13.32 7.69
N ARG A 89 30.41 14.36 6.89
CA ARG A 89 30.71 15.71 7.42
C ARG A 89 29.54 16.68 7.51
N THR A 90 28.40 16.34 6.90
CA THR A 90 27.21 17.19 6.97
C THR A 90 25.99 16.30 7.19
N GLU A 91 25.69 16.02 8.46
CA GLU A 91 24.40 15.46 8.84
C GLU A 91 23.29 16.17 8.06
N ARG A 92 22.54 15.42 7.22
CA ARG A 92 21.09 15.61 7.10
C ARG A 92 20.44 14.50 6.28
N ASN A 93 20.00 13.50 7.04
CA ASN A 93 18.58 13.14 7.09
C ASN A 93 17.98 12.46 5.85
N ARG A 94 18.73 11.71 5.04
CA ARG A 94 18.16 10.96 3.91
C ARG A 94 18.70 9.54 3.84
N THR A 95 17.82 8.57 3.63
CA THR A 95 18.21 7.17 3.33
C THR A 95 17.63 6.80 1.99
N TRP A 96 18.49 6.46 1.03
CA TRP A 96 18.11 6.05 -0.33
C TRP A 96 18.20 4.54 -0.44
N GLN A 97 17.18 3.92 -1.03
CA GLN A 97 17.08 2.46 -1.15
C GLN A 97 16.61 2.13 -2.56
N LEU A 98 17.36 1.29 -3.26
CA LEU A 98 16.93 0.67 -4.51
C LEU A 98 16.13 -0.58 -4.19
N HIS A 99 15.10 -0.81 -4.98
CA HIS A 99 14.20 -1.95 -4.87
C HIS A 99 14.03 -2.59 -6.25
N GLY A 100 14.08 -3.90 -6.31
CA GLY A 100 13.76 -4.67 -7.51
C GLY A 100 13.04 -5.95 -7.14
N GLY A 101 12.19 -6.48 -8.01
CA GLY A 101 11.50 -7.73 -7.76
C GLY A 101 10.55 -8.12 -8.87
N ILE A 102 9.83 -9.22 -8.64
CA ILE A 102 8.84 -9.74 -9.56
C ILE A 102 7.61 -10.17 -8.77
N GLY A 103 6.42 -9.80 -9.24
CA GLY A 103 5.16 -10.22 -8.66
C GLY A 103 4.44 -11.23 -9.55
N PHE A 104 3.91 -12.28 -8.92
CA PHE A 104 3.02 -13.24 -9.54
C PHE A 104 1.65 -13.09 -8.90
N PHE A 105 0.61 -12.96 -9.73
CA PHE A 105 -0.77 -12.82 -9.28
C PHE A 105 -1.62 -13.78 -10.07
N TYR A 106 -2.27 -14.72 -9.39
CA TYR A 106 -3.26 -15.59 -10.01
C TYR A 106 -4.64 -15.19 -9.52
N THR A 107 -5.53 -14.86 -10.45
CA THR A 107 -6.93 -14.51 -10.17
C THR A 107 -7.80 -15.63 -10.68
N TYR A 108 -8.45 -16.32 -9.76
CA TYR A 108 -9.54 -17.24 -10.04
C TYR A 108 -10.84 -16.44 -10.12
N ASN A 109 -11.42 -16.38 -11.31
CA ASN A 109 -12.65 -15.63 -11.57
C ASN A 109 -13.84 -16.59 -11.59
N LEU A 110 -14.95 -16.23 -10.95
CA LEU A 110 -16.13 -17.11 -10.88
C LEU A 110 -16.99 -17.07 -12.15
N GLU A 111 -16.99 -15.94 -12.86
CA GLU A 111 -17.88 -15.69 -14.01
C GLU A 111 -17.14 -15.48 -15.33
N VAL A 112 -15.82 -15.24 -15.26
CA VAL A 112 -14.98 -14.97 -16.43
C VAL A 112 -13.73 -15.85 -16.40
N THR A 113 -12.88 -15.74 -17.41
CA THR A 113 -11.64 -16.50 -17.51
C THR A 113 -10.66 -16.11 -16.42
N ASP A 114 -9.96 -17.10 -15.87
CA ASP A 114 -8.85 -16.89 -14.95
C ASP A 114 -7.72 -16.07 -15.58
N ILE A 115 -6.98 -15.38 -14.73
CA ILE A 115 -5.91 -14.47 -15.15
C ILE A 115 -4.65 -14.77 -14.36
N LEU A 116 -3.54 -14.99 -15.07
CA LEU A 116 -2.20 -14.94 -14.51
C LEU A 116 -1.56 -13.60 -14.87
N GLU A 117 -1.01 -12.91 -13.88
CA GLU A 117 -0.26 -11.67 -14.08
C GLU A 117 1.17 -11.81 -13.57
N ILE A 118 2.13 -11.42 -14.40
CA ILE A 118 3.54 -11.35 -14.06
C ILE A 118 3.96 -9.89 -14.07
N ARG A 119 4.54 -9.41 -12.96
CA ARG A 119 4.82 -8.00 -12.75
C ARG A 119 6.24 -7.72 -12.26
N PRO A 120 7.23 -7.69 -13.15
CA PRO A 120 8.56 -7.17 -12.83
C PRO A 120 8.47 -5.71 -12.40
N PHE A 121 9.28 -5.31 -11.42
CA PHE A 121 9.34 -3.92 -11.01
C PHE A 121 10.73 -3.50 -10.54
N GLN A 122 10.97 -2.20 -10.68
CA GLN A 122 12.10 -1.50 -10.09
C GLN A 122 11.62 -0.24 -9.39
N GLY A 123 12.29 0.18 -8.32
CA GLY A 123 11.87 1.35 -7.59
C GLY A 123 12.94 1.96 -6.71
N LEU A 124 12.69 3.21 -6.34
CA LEU A 124 13.56 4.02 -5.51
C LEU A 124 12.77 4.56 -4.33
N ARG A 125 13.25 4.24 -3.12
CA ARG A 125 12.67 4.72 -1.86
C ARG A 125 13.62 5.69 -1.19
N VAL A 126 13.07 6.81 -0.71
CA VAL A 126 13.81 7.83 0.01
C VAL A 126 13.10 8.16 1.32
N LYS A 127 13.83 8.14 2.42
CA LYS A 127 13.30 8.51 3.74
C LYS A 127 13.81 9.89 4.15
N ILE A 128 12.93 10.89 4.23
CA ILE A 128 13.28 12.30 4.48
C ILE A 128 12.25 12.96 5.42
N PRO A 129 12.66 13.79 6.41
CA PRO A 129 13.98 13.79 6.99
C PRO A 129 14.18 12.50 7.82
N ASN A 130 15.41 11.99 7.95
CA ASN A 130 15.71 10.82 8.79
C ASN A 130 15.75 11.20 10.29
N ARG A 131 14.65 11.75 10.82
CA ARG A 131 14.50 12.09 12.25
C ARG A 131 13.54 11.10 12.90
N LYS A 132 13.88 10.61 14.10
CA LYS A 132 13.08 9.60 14.85
C LYS A 132 11.58 9.92 14.98
N ARG A 133 11.18 11.20 14.97
CA ARG A 133 9.77 11.65 15.10
C ARG A 133 9.11 12.07 13.78
N LEU A 134 9.90 12.33 12.74
CA LEU A 134 9.41 12.87 11.47
C LEU A 134 10.24 12.24 10.36
N GLN A 135 9.84 11.04 9.94
CA GLN A 135 10.41 10.37 8.78
C GLN A 135 9.28 10.16 7.78
N LEU A 136 9.29 10.92 6.68
CA LEU A 136 8.42 10.68 5.54
C LEU A 136 9.12 9.69 4.61
N VAL A 137 8.33 8.78 4.05
CA VAL A 137 8.79 7.80 3.07
C VAL A 137 8.23 8.21 1.73
N HIS A 138 9.10 8.49 0.79
CA HIS A 138 8.79 8.66 -0.63
C HIS A 138 9.21 7.38 -1.35
N TYR A 139 8.38 6.85 -2.23
CA TYR A 139 8.69 5.65 -2.98
C TYR A 139 8.15 5.76 -4.40
N VAL A 140 9.05 5.76 -5.38
CA VAL A 140 8.71 5.69 -6.80
C VAL A 140 8.98 4.27 -7.28
N ARG A 141 8.07 3.70 -8.06
CA ARG A 141 8.20 2.38 -8.67
C ARG A 141 7.76 2.43 -10.12
N LEU A 142 8.50 1.76 -10.99
CA LEU A 142 8.09 1.38 -12.33
C LEU A 142 7.77 -0.11 -12.33
N GLU A 143 6.60 -0.48 -12.84
CA GLU A 143 6.10 -1.84 -12.90
C GLU A 143 5.68 -2.14 -14.34
N GLU A 144 6.20 -3.25 -14.86
CA GLU A 144 5.70 -3.86 -16.08
C GLU A 144 4.66 -4.90 -15.68
N ARG A 145 3.57 -5.03 -16.43
CA ARG A 145 2.50 -5.99 -16.16
C ARG A 145 2.20 -6.75 -17.43
N LEU A 146 2.49 -8.04 -17.40
CA LEU A 146 2.11 -9.03 -18.40
C LEU A 146 0.89 -9.77 -17.87
N GLU A 147 -0.24 -9.62 -18.53
CA GLU A 147 -1.48 -10.32 -18.21
C GLU A 147 -1.73 -11.44 -19.22
N LEU A 148 -2.05 -12.63 -18.72
CA LEU A 148 -2.30 -13.83 -19.49
C LEU A 148 -3.68 -14.38 -19.10
N GLY A 149 -4.64 -14.28 -20.01
CA GLY A 149 -5.98 -14.83 -19.83
C GLY A 149 -6.03 -16.30 -20.24
N PHE A 150 -6.40 -17.18 -19.31
CA PHE A 150 -6.57 -18.61 -19.62
C PHE A 150 -7.84 -18.81 -20.47
N GLY A 151 -7.79 -19.71 -21.46
CA GLY A 151 -8.95 -20.10 -22.28
C GLY A 151 -9.23 -19.26 -23.53
N LYS A 152 -8.75 -18.00 -23.61
CA LYS A 152 -8.89 -17.17 -24.83
C LYS A 152 -7.58 -16.82 -25.54
N GLY A 153 -6.43 -17.17 -24.95
CA GLY A 153 -5.11 -16.85 -25.53
C GLY A 153 -4.80 -15.35 -25.56
N THR A 154 -5.54 -14.54 -24.80
CA THR A 154 -5.37 -13.09 -24.74
C THR A 154 -4.18 -12.75 -23.86
N SER A 155 -3.25 -11.95 -24.38
CA SER A 155 -2.16 -11.36 -23.61
C SER A 155 -2.21 -9.84 -23.70
N GLU A 156 -1.97 -9.18 -22.56
CA GLU A 156 -1.89 -7.74 -22.50
C GLU A 156 -0.63 -7.28 -21.76
N PHE A 157 0.01 -6.25 -22.28
CA PHE A 157 1.21 -5.65 -21.67
C PHE A 157 0.94 -4.20 -21.30
N SER A 158 1.18 -3.86 -20.04
CA SER A 158 1.09 -2.49 -19.54
C SER A 158 2.30 -2.08 -18.73
N ILE A 159 2.62 -0.78 -18.78
CA ILE A 159 3.67 -0.16 -17.97
C ILE A 159 3.02 0.87 -17.06
N ARG A 160 3.36 0.81 -15.78
CA ARG A 160 2.80 1.68 -14.75
C ARG A 160 3.90 2.28 -13.88
N ALA A 161 3.87 3.59 -13.74
CA ALA A 161 4.58 4.30 -12.68
C ALA A 161 3.68 4.44 -11.45
N ARG A 162 4.26 4.27 -10.27
CA ARG A 162 3.59 4.43 -8.97
C ARG A 162 4.43 5.33 -8.09
N TYR A 163 3.78 6.28 -7.43
CA TYR A 163 4.39 7.13 -6.42
C TYR A 163 3.64 6.99 -5.11
N MET A 164 4.33 6.64 -4.03
CA MET A 164 3.80 6.57 -2.68
C MET A 164 4.50 7.59 -1.79
N VAL A 165 3.71 8.28 -0.98
CA VAL A 165 4.20 9.05 0.16
C VAL A 165 3.52 8.55 1.43
N GLY A 166 4.24 8.46 2.54
CA GLY A 166 3.59 8.14 3.81
C GLY A 166 4.49 8.19 5.03
N LYS A 167 3.90 7.88 6.19
CA LYS A 167 4.54 7.96 7.50
C LYS A 167 3.90 6.98 8.48
N ASP A 168 4.73 6.43 9.35
CA ASP A 168 4.30 5.70 10.54
C ASP A 168 4.41 6.65 11.75
N PHE A 169 3.28 6.98 12.37
CA PHE A 169 3.24 7.78 13.61
C PHE A 169 3.33 6.86 14.82
N LEU A 170 4.48 6.84 15.49
CA LEU A 170 4.66 6.09 16.74
C LEU A 170 3.81 6.72 17.86
N LEU A 171 2.98 5.91 18.52
CA LEU A 171 2.17 6.36 19.64
C LEU A 171 2.98 6.25 20.94
N PRO A 172 3.25 7.35 21.66
CA PRO A 172 3.97 7.30 22.92
C PRO A 172 3.06 6.69 23.99
N GLY A 173 3.57 5.71 24.76
CA GLY A 173 2.78 5.09 25.81
C GLY A 173 3.61 4.54 26.97
N LYS A 174 3.33 5.04 28.19
CA LYS A 174 3.45 4.26 29.44
C LYS A 174 2.17 3.44 29.71
N ILE A 175 1.04 3.79 29.07
CA ILE A 175 -0.30 3.20 29.26
C ILE A 175 -0.70 2.30 28.09
N LEU A 176 -0.33 2.70 26.86
CA LEU A 176 -0.42 1.86 25.67
C LEU A 176 0.87 1.03 25.56
N ARG A 177 0.75 -0.29 25.34
CA ARG A 177 1.92 -1.17 25.17
C ARG A 177 2.88 -0.56 24.14
N GLN A 178 4.18 -0.56 24.46
CA GLN A 178 5.20 -0.08 23.53
C GLN A 178 5.04 -0.78 22.18
N GLY A 179 5.18 -0.03 21.09
CA GLY A 179 5.13 -0.58 19.72
C GLY A 179 3.84 -0.33 18.94
N LEU A 180 2.83 0.34 19.50
CA LEU A 180 1.68 0.81 18.70
C LEU A 180 2.06 1.99 17.80
N TYR A 181 1.55 1.98 16.56
CA TYR A 181 1.77 3.04 15.58
C TYR A 181 0.58 3.20 14.62
N LEU A 182 0.47 4.38 14.02
CA LEU A 182 -0.54 4.70 13.00
C LEU A 182 0.15 4.92 11.65
N PRO A 183 0.08 3.95 10.72
CA PRO A 183 0.50 4.16 9.34
C PRO A 183 -0.50 5.04 8.58
N VAL A 184 0.02 5.96 7.77
CA VAL A 184 -0.76 6.74 6.81
C VAL A 184 0.01 6.82 5.50
N TYR A 185 -0.60 6.36 4.41
CA TYR A 185 -0.02 6.39 3.07
C TYR A 185 -0.98 7.01 2.05
N ALA A 186 -0.41 7.68 1.06
CA ALA A 186 -1.09 8.09 -0.17
C ALA A 186 -0.29 7.57 -1.37
N GLU A 187 -0.97 6.95 -2.32
CA GLU A 187 -0.35 6.38 -3.52
C GLU A 187 -1.04 6.87 -4.78
N PHE A 188 -0.23 7.24 -5.76
CA PHE A 188 -0.64 7.74 -7.07
C PHE A 188 -0.14 6.78 -8.14
N PHE A 189 -0.96 6.55 -9.15
CA PHE A 189 -0.66 5.60 -10.22
C PHE A 189 -0.80 6.29 -11.58
N PHE A 190 0.18 6.05 -12.45
CA PHE A 190 0.27 6.62 -13.77
C PHE A 190 0.53 5.49 -14.77
N ASN A 191 -0.41 5.22 -15.67
CA ASN A 191 -0.16 4.26 -16.75
C ASN A 191 0.55 4.98 -17.89
N LEU A 192 1.67 4.39 -18.33
CA LEU A 192 2.55 5.00 -19.33
C LEU A 192 2.22 4.53 -20.76
N ASN A 193 1.49 3.42 -20.91
CA ASN A 193 0.94 2.95 -22.18
C ASN A 193 -0.56 2.65 -22.06
N ARG A 194 -1.24 2.51 -23.20
CA ARG A 194 -2.67 2.19 -23.29
C ARG A 194 -2.87 0.67 -23.19
N GLY A 195 -2.94 0.15 -21.97
CA GLY A 195 -3.35 -1.23 -21.67
C GLY A 195 -4.26 -1.31 -20.41
N ALA A 196 -5.44 -1.90 -20.59
CA ALA A 196 -6.50 -2.41 -19.71
C ALA A 196 -7.26 -1.52 -18.70
N GLN A 197 -8.55 -1.38 -19.04
CA GLN A 197 -9.83 -1.53 -18.31
C GLN A 197 -10.10 -0.92 -16.93
N PHE A 198 -9.26 -1.05 -15.91
CA PHE A 198 -9.54 -0.42 -14.62
C PHE A 198 -8.25 0.01 -13.92
N ASN A 199 -8.14 1.32 -13.70
CA ASN A 199 -6.92 1.92 -13.23
C ASN A 199 -7.17 2.65 -11.93
N ASP A 200 -6.63 2.10 -10.83
CA ASP A 200 -6.38 2.87 -9.61
C ASP A 200 -5.67 4.16 -10.03
N VAL A 201 -6.18 5.31 -9.56
CA VAL A 201 -5.58 6.63 -9.78
C VAL A 201 -4.96 7.11 -8.48
N LEU A 202 -5.68 6.91 -7.37
CA LEU A 202 -5.32 7.33 -6.03
C LEU A 202 -5.68 6.22 -5.04
N ARG A 203 -4.79 5.99 -4.08
CA ARG A 203 -5.07 5.18 -2.90
C ARG A 203 -4.73 5.97 -1.64
N LEU A 204 -5.65 5.99 -0.69
CA LEU A 204 -5.44 6.53 0.64
C LEU A 204 -5.54 5.38 1.64
N THR A 205 -4.51 5.20 2.47
CA THR A 205 -4.40 4.05 3.39
C THR A 205 -4.00 4.53 4.78
N PRO A 206 -4.96 4.95 5.63
CA PRO A 206 -4.79 4.94 7.08
C PRO A 206 -4.82 3.51 7.63
N GLY A 207 -4.19 3.32 8.79
CA GLY A 207 -4.27 2.06 9.51
C GLY A 207 -3.85 2.17 10.98
N ILE A 208 -3.83 1.03 11.63
CA ILE A 208 -3.30 0.81 12.97
C ILE A 208 -2.34 -0.37 12.95
N GLY A 209 -1.21 -0.25 13.63
CA GLY A 209 -0.24 -1.32 13.70
C GLY A 209 0.37 -1.50 15.08
N TYR A 210 0.90 -2.69 15.30
CA TYR A 210 1.53 -3.09 16.55
C TYR A 210 2.84 -3.82 16.27
N ARG A 211 3.90 -3.41 16.97
CA ARG A 211 5.25 -3.98 16.86
C ARG A 211 5.66 -4.55 18.23
N PRO A 212 5.37 -5.83 18.53
CA PRO A 212 5.73 -6.44 19.80
C PRO A 212 7.25 -6.54 20.03
N ASN A 213 8.05 -6.68 18.97
CA ASN A 213 9.51 -6.72 19.03
C ASN A 213 10.11 -6.19 17.73
N GLN A 214 11.44 -6.23 17.57
CA GLN A 214 12.10 -5.69 16.38
C GLN A 214 11.86 -6.50 15.11
N ASP A 215 11.45 -7.76 15.24
CA ASP A 215 11.37 -8.71 14.13
C ASP A 215 9.94 -8.94 13.64
N MET A 216 8.93 -8.67 14.46
CA MET A 216 7.54 -8.91 14.13
C MET A 216 6.71 -7.63 14.20
N ARG A 217 5.84 -7.45 13.21
CA ARG A 217 4.93 -6.30 13.14
C ARG A 217 3.60 -6.71 12.52
N PHE A 218 2.52 -6.27 13.13
CA PHE A 218 1.15 -6.43 12.64
C PHE A 218 0.59 -5.08 12.19
N GLN A 219 -0.30 -5.11 11.21
CA GLN A 219 -0.93 -3.91 10.66
C GLN A 219 -2.33 -4.24 10.12
N LEU A 220 -3.30 -3.41 10.48
CA LEU A 220 -4.64 -3.36 9.92
C LEU A 220 -4.80 -2.04 9.17
N ASP A 221 -5.12 -2.13 7.90
CA ASP A 221 -5.25 -1.01 6.98
C ASP A 221 -6.70 -0.89 6.49
N LEU A 222 -7.20 0.34 6.42
CA LEU A 222 -8.43 0.70 5.73
C LEU A 222 -8.04 1.55 4.54
N SER A 223 -8.18 1.03 3.31
CA SER A 223 -7.76 1.76 2.11
C SER A 223 -8.94 2.15 1.24
N TYR A 224 -8.97 3.41 0.80
CA TYR A 224 -9.87 3.88 -0.25
C TYR A 224 -9.12 3.91 -1.57
N HIS A 225 -9.64 3.22 -2.58
CA HIS A 225 -9.09 3.16 -3.93
C HIS A 225 -10.02 3.90 -4.89
N ARG A 226 -9.55 5.00 -5.45
CA ARG A 226 -10.24 5.70 -6.53
C ARG A 226 -9.79 5.12 -7.86
N ARG A 227 -10.73 4.64 -8.67
CA ARG A 227 -10.45 4.15 -10.03
C ARG A 227 -10.96 5.10 -11.11
N ARG A 228 -10.35 5.03 -12.28
CA ARG A 228 -10.89 5.62 -13.52
C ARG A 228 -11.23 4.48 -14.49
N PRO A 229 -12.44 4.49 -15.10
CA PRO A 229 -12.77 3.53 -16.15
C PRO A 229 -11.87 3.77 -17.38
N SER A 230 -11.52 2.70 -18.10
CA SER A 230 -10.92 2.83 -19.43
C SER A 230 -12.03 2.84 -20.48
N SER A 231 -12.24 3.98 -21.12
CA SER A 231 -13.05 4.24 -22.35
C SER A 231 -14.46 3.62 -22.48
N ASP A 232 -15.42 4.49 -22.82
CA ASP A 232 -16.81 4.27 -23.27
C ASP A 232 -17.87 3.69 -22.32
N VAL A 233 -17.51 3.23 -21.12
CA VAL A 233 -18.52 2.87 -20.12
C VAL A 233 -18.39 3.74 -18.86
N LYS A 234 -19.45 4.51 -18.55
CA LYS A 234 -19.53 5.48 -17.43
C LYS A 234 -19.63 4.83 -16.04
N PHE A 235 -19.04 3.67 -15.79
CA PHE A 235 -19.03 3.09 -14.44
C PHE A 235 -17.75 3.48 -13.70
N ARG A 236 -17.90 4.36 -12.71
CA ARG A 236 -16.87 4.61 -11.69
C ARG A 236 -17.10 3.63 -10.56
N THR A 237 -16.17 2.70 -10.38
CA THR A 237 -16.18 1.81 -9.22
C THR A 237 -15.05 2.21 -8.28
N ASN A 238 -15.39 2.66 -7.09
CA ASN A 238 -14.41 2.89 -6.03
C ASN A 238 -14.28 1.60 -5.20
N ASP A 239 -13.15 1.38 -4.53
CA ASP A 239 -13.06 0.29 -3.56
C ASP A 239 -12.78 0.81 -2.14
N ILE A 240 -13.35 0.10 -1.19
CA ILE A 240 -12.91 0.08 0.20
C ILE A 240 -12.21 -1.26 0.45
N VAL A 241 -10.98 -1.20 0.93
CA VAL A 241 -10.17 -2.40 1.17
C VAL A 241 -9.80 -2.51 2.65
N PHE A 242 -10.21 -3.61 3.24
CA PHE A 242 -9.77 -4.04 4.56
C PHE A 242 -8.58 -4.96 4.39
N ARG A 243 -7.43 -4.58 4.95
CA ARG A 243 -6.19 -5.31 4.75
C ARG A 243 -5.50 -5.63 6.06
N PHE A 244 -5.25 -6.91 6.30
CA PHE A 244 -4.44 -7.37 7.41
C PHE A 244 -3.06 -7.81 6.92
N ARG A 245 -2.02 -7.36 7.63
CA ARG A 245 -0.63 -7.62 7.26
C ARG A 245 0.18 -8.08 8.46
N VAL A 246 0.93 -9.14 8.25
CA VAL A 246 1.97 -9.62 9.16
C VAL A 246 3.32 -9.39 8.49
N TYR A 247 4.25 -8.76 9.19
CA TYR A 247 5.63 -8.62 8.76
C TYR A 247 6.53 -9.41 9.72
N GLN A 248 7.41 -10.21 9.15
CA GLN A 248 8.38 -11.01 9.90
C GLN A 248 9.79 -10.76 9.35
N ARG A 249 10.73 -10.51 10.25
CA ARG A 249 12.15 -10.44 9.96
C ARG A 249 12.83 -11.69 10.50
N PHE A 250 13.76 -12.23 9.72
CA PHE A 250 14.64 -13.34 10.04
C PHE A 250 16.09 -12.86 9.96
#